data_AF-A0A2V9BQ16-F1
#
_entry.id   AF-A0A2V9BQ16-F1
#
_cell.length_a   1.000
_cell.length_b   1.000
_cell.length_c   1.000
_cell.angle_alpha   90.00
_cell.angle_beta   90.00
_cell.angle_gamma   90.00
#
_symmetry.space_group_name_H-M   'P 1'
#
loop_
_entity.id
_entity.type
_entity.pdbx_description
1 polymer ?
#
loop_
_entity_poly.entity_id
_entity_poly.type
_entity_poly.pdbx_seq_one_letter_code
_entity_poly.pdbx_strand_id
1 'polypeptide(L)'
;MKISGSYTLPVAPERAYQILQDPAILAQAMPGCEGLEKIGPDEYRMKMKVLLAALSGQFEGKVRITEQSPPTSFRLVVEGSEARWPPSASGL
;
A
#
# COMPACT_ATOMS: atom_id res chain seq x y z
N MET A 1 14.05 -9.23 -6.31
CA MET A 1 13.40 -9.44 -7.63
C MET A 1 13.13 -8.08 -8.27
N LYS A 2 13.24 -7.93 -9.59
CA LYS A 2 12.90 -6.69 -10.31
C LYS A 2 11.83 -7.02 -11.36
N ILE A 3 10.68 -6.38 -11.25
CA ILE A 3 9.56 -6.49 -12.20
C ILE A 3 9.33 -5.11 -12.78
N SER A 4 9.08 -5.04 -14.09
CA SER A 4 8.69 -3.81 -14.79
C SER A 4 7.48 -4.10 -15.65
N GLY A 5 6.58 -3.13 -15.76
CA GLY A 5 5.41 -3.18 -16.64
C GLY A 5 4.91 -1.77 -16.91
N SER A 6 4.08 -1.61 -17.94
CA SER A 6 3.42 -0.35 -18.26
C SER A 6 1.96 -0.61 -18.61
N TYR A 7 1.11 0.35 -18.28
CA TYR A 7 -0.31 0.33 -18.59
C TYR A 7 -0.78 1.75 -18.90
N THR A 8 -1.57 1.92 -19.95
CA THR A 8 -2.11 3.23 -20.36
C THR A 8 -3.46 3.45 -19.69
N LEU A 9 -3.58 4.51 -18.88
CA LEU A 9 -4.85 4.92 -18.30
C LEU A 9 -5.57 5.88 -19.26
N PRO A 10 -6.88 5.71 -19.52
CA PRO A 10 -7.65 6.60 -20.41
C PRO A 10 -8.10 7.89 -19.70
N VAL A 11 -7.19 8.57 -19.01
CA VAL A 11 -7.43 9.83 -18.27
C VAL A 11 -6.25 10.78 -18.43
N ALA A 12 -6.46 12.08 -18.16
CA ALA A 12 -5.38 13.06 -18.17
C ALA A 12 -4.30 12.75 -17.12
N PRO A 13 -3.01 13.10 -17.35
CA PRO A 13 -1.92 12.82 -16.42
C PRO A 13 -2.17 13.33 -14.99
N GLU A 14 -2.76 14.51 -14.85
CA GLU A 14 -3.08 15.11 -13.55
C GLU A 14 -4.11 14.27 -12.80
N ARG A 15 -5.11 13.76 -13.53
CA ARG A 15 -6.14 12.90 -12.94
C ARG A 15 -5.57 11.53 -12.57
N ALA A 16 -4.72 10.95 -13.42
CA ALA A 16 -4.00 9.72 -13.09
C ALA A 16 -3.15 9.89 -11.83
N TYR A 17 -2.38 10.97 -11.74
CA TYR A 17 -1.56 11.28 -10.58
C TYR A 17 -2.40 11.39 -9.31
N GLN A 18 -3.48 12.17 -9.32
CA GLN A 18 -4.39 12.31 -8.18
C GLN A 18 -4.98 10.96 -7.73
N ILE A 19 -5.42 10.13 -8.69
CA ILE A 19 -5.96 8.79 -8.42
C ILE A 19 -4.92 7.91 -7.74
N LEU A 20 -3.68 7.94 -8.23
CA LEU A 20 -2.57 7.14 -7.70
C LEU A 20 -2.04 7.63 -6.34
N GLN A 21 -2.43 8.82 -5.91
CA GLN A 21 -2.10 9.39 -4.60
C GLN A 21 -3.19 9.12 -3.56
N ASP A 22 -4.36 8.62 -3.98
CA ASP A 22 -5.49 8.37 -3.08
C ASP A 22 -5.30 7.02 -2.34
N PRO A 23 -5.13 7.03 -1.00
CA PRO A 23 -4.92 5.80 -0.24
C PRO A 23 -6.08 4.81 -0.33
N ALA A 24 -7.32 5.28 -0.53
CA ALA A 24 -8.47 4.39 -0.70
C ALA A 24 -8.41 3.64 -2.04
N ILE A 25 -7.89 4.28 -3.08
CA ILE A 25 -7.68 3.65 -4.38
C ILE A 25 -6.48 2.71 -4.33
N LEU A 26 -5.38 3.14 -3.71
CA LEU A 26 -4.20 2.30 -3.52
C LEU A 26 -4.54 1.01 -2.75
N ALA A 27 -5.34 1.10 -1.68
CA ALA A 27 -5.80 -0.07 -0.94
C ALA A 27 -6.57 -1.06 -1.82
N GLN A 28 -7.49 -0.57 -2.66
CA GLN A 28 -8.25 -1.42 -3.57
C GLN A 28 -7.40 -2.08 -4.66
N ALA A 29 -6.31 -1.41 -5.08
CA ALA A 29 -5.42 -1.93 -6.11
C ALA A 29 -4.46 -3.02 -5.60
N MET A 30 -4.23 -3.09 -4.28
CA MET A 30 -3.30 -4.04 -3.68
C MET A 30 -4.03 -5.33 -3.25
N PRO A 31 -3.67 -6.51 -3.79
CA PRO A 31 -4.31 -7.76 -3.43
C PRO A 31 -4.22 -8.07 -1.94
N GLY A 32 -5.36 -8.29 -1.29
CA GLY A 32 -5.42 -8.60 0.14
C GLY A 32 -5.26 -7.40 1.06
N CYS A 33 -5.14 -6.18 0.56
CA CYS A 33 -5.13 -4.98 1.40
C CYS A 33 -6.53 -4.70 1.95
N GLU A 34 -6.64 -4.65 3.27
CA GLU A 34 -7.89 -4.33 3.97
C GLU A 34 -8.01 -2.83 4.27
N GLY A 35 -6.89 -2.09 4.24
CA GLY A 35 -6.92 -0.64 4.37
C GLY A 35 -5.54 0.01 4.59
N LEU A 36 -5.51 1.32 4.34
CA LEU A 36 -4.39 2.22 4.60
C LEU A 36 -4.82 3.31 5.61
N GLU A 37 -4.30 3.24 6.82
CA GLU A 37 -4.52 4.22 7.87
C GLU A 37 -3.42 5.28 7.82
N LYS A 38 -3.78 6.56 7.67
CA LYS A 38 -2.78 7.64 7.64
C LYS A 38 -2.14 7.80 9.02
N ILE A 39 -0.81 7.70 9.07
CA ILE A 39 -0.02 7.82 10.30
C ILE A 39 0.98 8.98 10.26
N GLY A 40 1.09 9.66 9.12
CA GLY A 40 1.95 10.83 8.93
C GLY A 40 1.73 11.49 7.57
N PRO A 41 2.46 12.56 7.26
CA PRO A 41 2.53 13.12 5.92
C PRO A 41 3.06 12.05 4.95
N ASP A 42 2.26 11.67 3.96
CA ASP A 42 2.62 10.66 2.95
C ASP A 42 2.99 9.29 3.52
N GLU A 43 2.61 9.00 4.77
CA GLU A 43 2.87 7.73 5.45
C GLU A 43 1.58 7.06 5.93
N TYR A 44 1.48 5.76 5.68
CA TYR A 44 0.30 4.97 5.99
C TYR A 44 0.68 3.64 6.65
N ARG A 45 -0.08 3.23 7.67
CA ARG A 45 -0.09 1.86 8.17
C ARG A 45 -1.02 1.04 7.30
N MET A 46 -0.53 -0.09 6.80
CA MET A 46 -1.25 -1.00 5.93
C MET A 46 -1.64 -2.26 6.68
N LYS A 47 -2.89 -2.71 6.51
CA LYS A 47 -3.36 -4.01 6.98
C LYS A 47 -3.61 -4.92 5.80
N MET A 48 -3.00 -6.09 5.79
CA MET A 48 -3.07 -7.06 4.69
C MET A 48 -3.52 -8.41 5.20
N LYS A 49 -4.48 -9.01 4.50
CA LYS A 49 -4.85 -10.42 4.63
C LYS A 49 -4.51 -11.14 3.34
N VAL A 50 -3.48 -11.98 3.41
CA VAL A 50 -3.02 -12.75 2.26
C VAL A 50 -3.53 -14.18 2.39
N LEU A 51 -4.27 -14.61 1.38
CA LEU A 51 -4.73 -15.99 1.17
C LEU A 51 -4.05 -16.51 -0.09
N LEU A 52 -2.78 -16.89 0.05
CA LEU A 52 -2.09 -17.64 -0.99
C LEU A 52 -2.19 -19.13 -0.64
N ALA A 53 -2.21 -20.01 -1.63
CA ALA A 53 -2.62 -21.42 -1.48
C ALA A 53 -2.00 -22.20 -0.31
N ALA A 54 -0.79 -21.85 0.15
CA ALA A 54 -0.10 -22.47 1.28
C ALA A 54 0.07 -21.55 2.52
N LEU A 55 -0.41 -20.31 2.46
CA LEU A 55 -0.22 -19.29 3.48
C LEU A 55 -1.51 -18.47 3.69
N SER A 56 -2.13 -18.65 4.85
CA SER A 56 -3.14 -17.75 5.39
C SER A 56 -2.53 -16.93 6.52
N GLY A 57 -2.39 -15.63 6.33
CA GLY A 57 -1.80 -14.76 7.33
C GLY A 57 -2.38 -13.35 7.27
N GLN A 58 -2.44 -12.71 8.43
CA GLN A 58 -2.65 -11.28 8.53
C GLN A 58 -1.29 -10.64 8.80
N PHE A 59 -1.02 -9.53 8.10
CA PHE A 59 0.24 -8.82 8.15
C PHE A 59 -0.03 -7.33 8.29
N GLU A 60 0.86 -6.65 9.00
CA GLU A 60 0.90 -5.19 8.98
C GLU A 60 2.12 -4.73 8.18
N GLY A 61 1.99 -3.55 7.58
CA GLY A 61 3.07 -2.92 6.85
C GLY A 61 3.01 -1.41 6.95
N LYS A 62 4.02 -0.77 6.37
CA LYS A 62 4.10 0.67 6.21
C LYS A 62 4.20 1.00 4.72
N VAL A 63 3.45 1.99 4.29
CA VAL A 63 3.53 2.57 2.94
C VAL A 63 3.99 3.99 3.06
N ARG A 64 4.94 4.40 2.21
CA ARG A 64 5.42 5.78 2.10
C ARG A 64 5.41 6.23 0.65
N ILE A 65 4.95 7.45 0.41
CA ILE A 65 5.05 8.11 -0.90
C ILE A 65 6.22 9.09 -0.85
N THR A 66 7.18 8.91 -1.75
CA THR A 66 8.43 9.70 -1.78
C THR A 66 8.72 10.18 -3.21
N GLU A 67 9.74 11.04 -3.36
CA GLU A 67 10.24 11.49 -4.68
C GLU A 67 9.11 12.04 -5.59
N GLN A 68 8.19 12.81 -5.01
CA GLN A 68 7.02 13.32 -5.73
C GLN A 68 7.43 14.44 -6.71
N SER A 69 7.05 14.27 -7.97
CA SER A 69 7.14 15.28 -9.04
C SER A 69 5.80 15.33 -9.79
N PRO A 70 4.76 15.96 -9.22
CA PRO A 70 3.44 16.01 -9.85
C PRO A 70 3.46 16.72 -11.21
N PRO A 71 2.68 16.26 -12.21
CA PRO A 71 1.89 15.03 -12.24
C PRO A 71 2.66 13.81 -12.79
N THR A 72 3.98 13.93 -12.92
CA THR A 72 4.82 13.03 -13.73
C THR A 72 5.27 11.75 -13.03
N SER A 73 5.62 11.82 -11.74
CA SER A 73 6.19 10.67 -11.03
C SER A 73 6.09 10.78 -9.52
N PHE A 74 6.16 9.62 -8.88
CA PHE A 74 6.34 9.44 -7.46
C PHE A 74 6.91 8.03 -7.23
N ARG A 75 7.43 7.76 -6.03
CA ARG A 75 7.85 6.43 -5.60
C ARG A 75 6.98 5.96 -4.45
N LEU A 76 6.41 4.76 -4.58
CA LEU A 76 5.72 4.06 -3.50
C LEU A 76 6.71 3.08 -2.85
N VAL A 77 7.02 3.29 -1.58
CA VAL A 77 7.85 2.37 -0.77
C VAL A 77 6.93 1.58 0.14
N VAL A 78 6.95 0.26 0.01
CA VAL A 78 6.10 -0.65 0.80
C VAL A 78 7.01 -1.56 1.62
N GLU A 79 6.82 -1.54 2.93
CA GLU A 79 7.56 -2.33 3.91
C GLU A 79 6.56 -3.26 4.59
N GLY A 80 6.68 -4.57 4.37
CA GLY A 80 5.90 -5.58 5.08
C GLY A 80 6.62 -6.02 6.34
N SER A 81 5.89 -6.18 7.44
CA SER A 81 6.40 -6.77 8.68
C SER A 81 5.58 -8.01 9.05
N GLU A 82 6.22 -9.07 9.54
CA GLU A 82 5.53 -10.17 10.19
C GLU A 82 5.03 -9.70 11.57
N ALA A 83 3.91 -9.00 11.60
CA ALA A 83 3.16 -8.78 12.82
C ALA A 83 2.17 -9.91 13.00
N ARG A 84 2.38 -10.79 14.00
CA ARG A 84 1.37 -11.77 14.40
C ARG A 84 0.16 -10.98 14.93
N TRP A 85 -0.95 -11.02 14.19
CA TRP A 85 -2.23 -10.47 14.63
C TRP A 85 -3.08 -11.55 15.33
N PRO A 86 -3.81 -11.23 16.42
CA PRO A 86 -3.77 -9.96 17.15
C PRO A 86 -2.43 -9.76 17.87
N PRO A 87 -1.99 -8.50 18.10
CA PRO A 87 -0.85 -8.24 18.97
C PRO A 87 -1.09 -9.00 20.27
N SER A 88 -0.09 -9.76 20.72
CA SER A 88 -0.22 -10.49 21.99
C SER A 88 -0.70 -9.51 23.05
N ALA A 89 -1.89 -9.75 23.60
CA ALA A 89 -2.35 -9.11 24.81
C ALA A 89 -1.50 -9.65 25.98
N SER A 90 -0.21 -9.30 26.01
CA SER A 90 0.68 -9.55 27.13
C SER A 90 0.61 -8.32 28.02
N GLY A 91 -0.33 -8.37 28.96
CA GLY A 91 -0.61 -7.31 29.91
C GLY A 91 -1.73 -7.71 30.88
N LEU A 92 -1.63 -8.91 31.47
CA LEU A 92 -2.20 -9.27 32.77
C LEU A 92 -1.10 -9.94 33.59
#